data_AF-A0A498LTF3-F1
#
_entry.id   AF-A0A498LTF3-F1
#
_cell.length_a   1.000
_cell.length_b   1.000
_cell.length_c   1.000
_cell.angle_alpha   90.00
_cell.angle_beta   90.00
_cell.angle_gamma   90.00
#
_symmetry.space_group_name_H-M   'P 1'
#
loop_
_entity.id
_entity.type
_entity.pdbx_description
1 polymer ?
#
loop_
_entity_poly.entity_id
_entity_poly.type
_entity_poly.pdbx_seq_one_letter_code
_entity_poly.pdbx_strand_id
1 'polypeptide(L)'
;MVCTGKCHHSKHVKENKKYAISTSSMTMEFENFKKKYEKSQEESKRFSVIMDDTDKDLKEIEDQKSNLLSEAYQTINRLSQIALKPDSAFTLQHLNFFIPRVREAGKENWARELEEMRRKAEAEEANKDALSYLKAGLAKLDLFFGGQ
;
A
#
# COMPACT_ATOMS: atom_id res chain seq x y z
N MET A 1 16.03 -48.96 -26.09
CA MET A 1 15.87 -50.40 -26.34
C MET A 1 16.81 -51.13 -25.39
N VAL A 2 16.30 -51.82 -24.37
CA VAL A 2 17.11 -52.50 -23.35
C VAL A 2 17.24 -53.98 -23.76
N CYS A 3 18.47 -54.50 -23.93
CA CYS A 3 18.65 -55.94 -24.22
C CYS A 3 18.39 -56.74 -22.95
N THR A 4 17.60 -57.82 -23.10
CA THR A 4 17.19 -58.74 -22.03
C THR A 4 18.24 -59.83 -21.73
N GLY A 5 19.46 -59.69 -22.25
CA GLY A 5 20.58 -60.61 -22.01
C GLY A 5 20.53 -61.95 -22.76
N LYS A 6 19.48 -62.23 -23.53
CA LYS A 6 19.30 -63.46 -24.34
C LYS A 6 19.45 -63.23 -25.86
N CYS A 7 20.08 -62.12 -26.22
CA CYS A 7 20.31 -61.65 -27.58
C CYS A 7 21.51 -62.37 -28.24
N HIS A 8 21.45 -62.72 -29.53
CA HIS A 8 22.63 -63.19 -30.29
C HIS A 8 23.60 -62.03 -30.57
N HIS A 9 24.91 -62.26 -30.50
CA HIS A 9 25.94 -61.20 -30.56
C HIS A 9 25.86 -60.32 -31.81
N SER A 10 25.39 -60.86 -32.93
CA SER A 10 25.22 -60.14 -34.21
C SER A 10 24.16 -59.02 -34.15
N LYS A 11 23.33 -59.00 -33.11
CA LYS A 11 22.35 -57.93 -32.83
C LYS A 11 22.92 -56.85 -31.90
N HIS A 12 24.16 -56.99 -31.47
CA HIS A 12 24.88 -56.01 -30.66
C HIS A 12 25.99 -55.35 -31.45
N VAL A 13 25.88 -54.04 -31.63
CA VAL A 13 26.98 -53.21 -32.12
C VAL A 13 27.59 -52.52 -30.91
N LYS A 14 28.86 -52.81 -30.62
CA LYS A 14 29.62 -52.09 -29.61
C LYS A 14 30.22 -50.86 -30.28
N GLU A 15 29.88 -49.67 -29.80
CA GLU A 15 30.51 -48.44 -30.26
C GLU A 15 32.02 -48.49 -29.98
N ASN A 16 32.85 -48.05 -30.94
CA ASN A 16 34.30 -48.02 -30.80
C ASN A 16 34.80 -46.81 -29.97
N LYS A 17 34.07 -46.50 -28.89
CA LYS A 17 34.38 -45.40 -27.98
C LYS A 17 34.25 -45.90 -26.55
N LYS A 18 35.16 -45.46 -25.68
CA LYS A 18 35.14 -45.76 -24.25
C LYS A 18 35.06 -44.44 -23.51
N TYR A 19 34.06 -44.30 -22.64
CA TYR A 19 34.02 -43.17 -21.71
C TYR A 19 35.20 -43.29 -20.74
N ALA A 20 35.99 -42.23 -20.65
CA ALA A 20 37.09 -42.12 -19.70
C ALA A 20 36.70 -41.10 -18.64
N ILE A 21 36.67 -41.54 -17.38
CA ILE A 21 36.58 -40.64 -16.23
C ILE A 21 38.00 -40.09 -16.05
N SER A 22 38.17 -38.78 -16.25
CA SER A 22 39.42 -38.09 -15.87
C SER A 22 39.18 -37.30 -14.60
N THR A 23 40.07 -37.48 -13.63
CA THR A 23 40.01 -36.77 -12.36
C THR A 23 41.08 -35.68 -12.40
N SER A 24 40.67 -34.42 -12.36
CA SER A 24 41.57 -33.28 -12.22
C SER A 24 41.64 -32.88 -10.76
N SER A 25 42.83 -32.90 -10.16
CA SER A 25 43.07 -32.27 -8.87
C SER A 25 43.33 -30.78 -9.06
N MET A 26 42.67 -29.94 -8.27
CA MET A 26 42.96 -28.51 -8.18
C MET A 26 43.46 -28.22 -6.77
N THR A 27 44.64 -27.64 -6.65
CA THR A 27 45.15 -27.09 -5.39
C THR A 27 44.45 -25.76 -5.11
N MET A 28 43.32 -25.83 -4.39
CA MET A 28 42.77 -24.64 -3.75
C MET A 28 43.54 -24.37 -2.46
N GLU A 29 44.16 -23.19 -2.36
CA GLU A 29 44.70 -22.70 -1.10
C GLU A 29 43.55 -22.55 -0.10
N PHE A 30 43.56 -23.38 0.95
CA PHE A 30 42.55 -23.36 2.01
C PHE A 30 42.35 -21.97 2.60
N GLU A 31 43.45 -21.21 2.72
CA GLU A 31 43.45 -19.81 3.18
C GLU A 31 42.64 -18.87 2.28
N ASN A 32 42.73 -19.02 0.95
CA ASN A 32 41.97 -18.18 0.03
C ASN A 32 40.47 -18.51 0.06
N PHE A 33 40.12 -19.79 0.22
CA PHE A 33 38.72 -20.20 0.38
C PHE A 33 38.15 -19.67 1.70
N LYS A 34 38.90 -19.81 2.80
CA LYS A 34 38.52 -19.30 4.12
C LYS A 34 38.30 -17.78 4.11
N LYS A 35 39.22 -17.00 3.53
CA LYS A 35 39.07 -15.54 3.39
C LYS A 35 37.83 -15.14 2.59
N LYS A 36 37.53 -15.83 1.49
CA LYS A 36 36.30 -15.57 0.71
C LYS A 36 35.05 -15.85 1.52
N TYR A 37 35.04 -16.96 2.27
CA TYR A 37 33.93 -17.32 3.14
C TYR A 37 33.72 -16.29 4.25
N GLU A 38 34.78 -15.90 4.96
CA GLU A 38 34.73 -14.88 6.02
C GLU A 38 34.23 -13.53 5.50
N LYS A 39 34.74 -13.08 4.34
CA LYS A 39 34.27 -11.85 3.70
C LYS A 39 32.77 -11.93 3.33
N SER A 40 32.33 -13.06 2.78
CA SER A 40 30.91 -13.26 2.43
C SER A 40 30.00 -13.28 3.67
N GLN A 41 30.48 -13.83 4.78
CA GLN A 41 29.81 -13.82 6.07
C GLN A 41 29.68 -12.40 6.63
N GLU A 42 30.75 -11.61 6.55
CA GLU A 42 30.75 -10.21 7.00
C GLU A 42 29.79 -9.35 6.16
N GLU A 43 29.83 -9.48 4.83
CA GLU A 43 28.89 -8.80 3.93
C GLU A 43 27.44 -9.21 4.24
N SER A 44 27.18 -10.51 4.41
CA SER A 44 25.85 -11.04 4.78
C SER A 44 25.34 -10.46 6.11
N LYS A 45 26.19 -10.39 7.13
CA LYS A 45 25.85 -9.77 8.43
C LYS A 45 25.54 -8.28 8.28
N ARG A 46 26.26 -7.56 7.42
CA ARG A 46 25.94 -6.15 7.15
C ARG A 46 24.58 -6.00 6.48
N PHE A 47 24.25 -6.87 5.52
CA PHE A 47 22.93 -6.88 4.90
C PHE A 47 21.82 -7.23 5.90
N SER A 48 22.06 -8.18 6.82
CA SER A 48 21.06 -8.52 7.83
C SER A 48 20.77 -7.36 8.77
N VAL A 49 21.80 -6.63 9.23
CA VAL A 49 21.60 -5.44 10.08
C VAL A 49 20.78 -4.37 9.35
N ILE A 50 21.08 -4.10 8.08
CA ILE A 50 20.33 -3.12 7.28
C ILE A 50 18.87 -3.56 7.09
N MET A 51 18.63 -4.86 6.85
CA MET A 51 17.26 -5.39 6.76
C MET A 51 16.50 -5.23 8.08
N ASP A 52 17.13 -5.60 9.21
CA ASP A 52 16.51 -5.48 10.53
C ASP A 52 16.15 -4.02 10.86
N ASP A 53 17.06 -3.08 10.57
CA ASP A 53 16.82 -1.65 10.74
C ASP A 53 15.68 -1.15 9.83
N THR A 54 15.65 -1.61 8.57
CA THR A 54 14.59 -1.24 7.61
C THR A 54 13.22 -1.78 8.04
N ASP A 55 13.15 -3.02 8.53
CA ASP A 55 11.92 -3.63 9.03
C ASP A 55 11.41 -2.90 10.28
N LYS A 56 12.33 -2.46 11.15
CA LYS A 56 12.01 -1.64 12.32
C LYS A 56 11.45 -0.28 11.92
N ASP A 57 12.10 0.42 10.99
CA ASP A 57 11.66 1.73 10.51
C ASP A 57 10.28 1.62 9.83
N LEU A 58 10.06 0.57 9.03
CA LEU A 58 8.77 0.30 8.39
C LEU A 58 7.67 0.14 9.43
N LYS A 59 7.92 -0.66 10.48
CA LYS A 59 6.96 -0.85 11.58
C LYS A 59 6.67 0.46 12.32
N GLU A 60 7.69 1.26 12.60
CA GLU A 60 7.51 2.56 13.26
C GLU A 60 6.63 3.51 12.42
N ILE A 61 6.87 3.56 11.10
CA ILE A 61 6.07 4.36 10.18
C ILE A 61 4.62 3.87 10.14
N GLU A 62 4.38 2.57 10.14
CA GLU A 62 3.03 1.99 10.19
C GLU A 62 2.30 2.35 11.48
N ASP A 63 2.98 2.27 12.62
CA ASP A 63 2.43 2.65 13.93
C ASP A 63 2.10 4.15 13.97
N GLN A 64 3.01 5.02 13.52
CA GLN A 64 2.79 6.46 13.41
C GLN A 64 1.60 6.79 12.49
N LYS A 65 1.50 6.13 11.33
CA LYS A 65 0.38 6.28 10.40
C LYS A 65 -0.95 5.91 11.07
N SER A 66 -0.99 4.82 11.83
CA SER A 66 -2.19 4.37 12.55
C SER A 66 -2.63 5.36 13.64
N ASN A 67 -1.66 5.91 14.38
CA ASN A 67 -1.90 6.94 15.38
C ASN A 67 -2.45 8.22 14.76
N LEU A 68 -1.82 8.73 13.70
CA LEU A 68 -2.27 9.91 12.97
C LEU A 68 -3.69 9.72 12.39
N LEU A 69 -4.00 8.53 11.86
CA LEU A 69 -5.36 8.18 11.42
C LEU A 69 -6.38 8.26 12.57
N SER A 70 -6.01 7.78 13.77
CA SER A 70 -6.88 7.85 14.95
C SER A 70 -7.08 9.28 15.43
N GLU A 71 -6.02 10.06 15.52
CA GLU A 71 -6.05 11.46 15.96
C GLU A 71 -6.85 12.34 15.00
N ALA A 72 -6.63 12.18 13.70
CA ALA A 72 -7.39 12.90 12.68
C ALA A 72 -8.89 12.59 12.77
N TYR A 73 -9.26 11.32 12.95
CA TYR A 73 -10.64 10.92 13.14
C TYR A 73 -11.27 11.57 14.37
N GLN A 74 -10.61 11.48 15.53
CA GLN A 74 -11.08 12.08 16.76
C GLN A 74 -11.23 13.59 16.64
N THR A 75 -10.28 14.24 15.97
CA THR A 75 -10.31 15.69 15.72
C THR A 75 -11.50 16.07 14.85
N ILE A 76 -11.71 15.37 13.73
CA ILE A 76 -12.87 15.58 12.85
C ILE A 76 -14.18 15.39 13.63
N ASN A 77 -14.27 14.34 14.46
CA ASN A 77 -15.47 14.07 15.25
C ASN A 77 -15.72 15.12 16.34
N ARG A 78 -14.66 15.64 16.99
CA ARG A 78 -14.79 16.75 17.94
C ARG A 78 -15.22 18.04 17.23
N LEU A 79 -14.63 18.32 16.07
CA LEU A 79 -14.99 19.49 15.27
C LEU A 79 -16.43 19.41 14.79
N SER A 80 -16.90 18.22 14.36
CA SER A 80 -18.30 18.02 13.94
C SER A 80 -19.29 18.23 15.08
N GLN A 81 -18.93 17.89 16.32
CA GLN A 81 -19.76 18.12 17.51
C GLN A 81 -19.80 19.60 17.94
N ILE A 82 -18.70 20.33 17.79
CA ILE A 82 -18.55 21.68 18.38
C ILE A 82 -18.85 22.80 17.37
N ALA A 83 -18.35 22.69 16.14
CA ALA A 83 -18.22 23.85 15.25
C ALA A 83 -18.56 23.58 13.78
N LEU A 84 -18.71 22.34 13.34
CA LEU A 84 -18.98 22.06 11.93
C LEU A 84 -20.49 22.07 11.67
N LYS A 85 -21.03 23.25 11.35
CA LYS A 85 -21.95 23.21 10.22
C LYS A 85 -21.11 22.71 9.02
N PRO A 86 -21.54 21.66 8.32
CA PRO A 86 -20.70 20.93 7.37
C PRO A 86 -20.50 21.68 6.02
N ASP A 87 -20.36 23.00 6.04
CA ASP A 87 -20.58 23.88 4.89
C ASP A 87 -19.28 24.40 4.25
N SER A 88 -18.12 23.93 4.70
CA SER A 88 -16.86 24.34 4.07
C SER A 88 -16.51 23.34 2.97
N ALA A 89 -16.36 23.83 1.73
CA ALA A 89 -15.81 23.05 0.62
C ALA A 89 -14.48 22.36 0.97
N PHE A 90 -13.73 22.96 1.91
CA PHE A 90 -12.51 22.42 2.49
C PHE A 90 -12.75 21.13 3.31
N THR A 91 -13.83 21.09 4.11
CA THR A 91 -14.25 19.88 4.85
C THR A 91 -14.54 18.73 3.88
N LEU A 92 -15.26 19.00 2.78
CA LEU A 92 -15.58 17.99 1.77
C LEU A 92 -14.31 17.43 1.11
N GLN A 93 -13.36 18.29 0.74
CA GLN A 93 -12.09 17.88 0.16
C GLN A 93 -11.29 17.00 1.12
N HIS A 94 -11.22 17.37 2.41
CA HIS A 94 -10.51 16.59 3.41
C HIS A 94 -11.17 15.25 3.69
N LEU A 95 -12.51 15.19 3.74
CA LEU A 95 -13.23 13.92 3.89
C LEU A 95 -13.01 13.00 2.69
N ASN A 96 -13.04 13.52 1.46
CA ASN A 96 -12.74 12.74 0.25
C ASN A 96 -11.33 12.15 0.25
N PHE A 97 -10.36 12.86 0.81
CA PHE A 97 -9.01 12.35 1.01
C PHE A 97 -8.93 11.31 2.13
N PHE A 98 -9.66 11.53 3.22
CA PHE A 98 -9.47 10.77 4.46
C PHE A 98 -10.25 9.45 4.48
N ILE A 99 -11.48 9.42 3.95
CA ILE A 99 -12.35 8.24 3.95
C ILE A 99 -11.67 6.99 3.32
N PRO A 100 -11.02 7.07 2.14
CA PRO A 100 -10.34 5.91 1.56
C PRO A 100 -9.24 5.36 2.47
N ARG A 101 -8.46 6.22 3.13
CA ARG A 101 -7.36 5.81 4.02
C ARG A 101 -7.84 5.10 5.29
N VAL A 102 -8.98 5.53 5.82
CA VAL A 102 -9.62 4.88 6.97
C VAL A 102 -10.15 3.49 6.57
N ARG A 103 -10.71 3.36 5.37
CA ARG A 103 -11.17 2.09 4.78
C ARG A 103 -10.03 1.11 4.53
N GLU A 104 -8.92 1.59 3.95
CA GLU A 104 -7.69 0.82 3.77
C GLU A 104 -7.12 0.31 5.10
N ALA A 105 -7.27 1.10 6.18
CA ALA A 105 -6.87 0.70 7.53
C ALA A 105 -7.86 -0.28 8.21
N GLY A 106 -8.90 -0.76 7.50
CA GLY A 106 -9.89 -1.71 8.00
C GLY A 106 -10.90 -1.12 8.99
N LYS A 107 -10.94 0.21 9.15
CA LYS A 107 -11.81 0.89 10.13
C LYS A 107 -13.16 1.28 9.50
N GLU A 108 -13.92 0.27 9.08
CA GLU A 108 -15.14 0.48 8.28
C GLU A 108 -16.22 1.31 9.00
N ASN A 109 -16.37 1.14 10.32
CA ASN A 109 -17.31 1.94 11.11
C ASN A 109 -17.00 3.44 11.04
N TRP A 110 -15.72 3.80 11.14
CA TRP A 110 -15.26 5.20 11.05
C TRP A 110 -15.47 5.75 9.64
N ALA A 111 -15.18 4.96 8.62
CA ALA A 111 -15.42 5.35 7.23
C ALA A 111 -16.90 5.67 6.98
N ARG A 112 -17.81 4.83 7.51
CA ARG A 112 -19.27 5.06 7.40
C ARG A 112 -19.71 6.35 8.10
N GLU A 113 -19.21 6.63 9.30
CA GLU A 113 -19.53 7.86 10.04
C GLU A 113 -19.06 9.11 9.26
N LEU A 114 -17.86 9.07 8.69
CA LEU A 114 -17.30 10.16 7.89
C LEU A 114 -18.05 10.36 6.56
N GLU A 115 -18.51 9.28 5.91
CA GLU A 115 -19.35 9.36 4.71
C GLU A 115 -20.70 10.01 5.00
N GLU A 116 -21.30 9.72 6.16
CA GLU A 116 -22.54 10.38 6.58
C GLU A 116 -22.32 11.87 6.81
N MET A 117 -21.21 12.26 7.46
CA MET A 117 -20.82 13.67 7.60
C MET A 117 -20.66 14.35 6.25
N ARG A 118 -20.02 13.68 5.28
CA ARG A 118 -19.87 14.20 3.91
C ARG A 118 -21.22 14.39 3.21
N ARG A 119 -22.15 13.44 3.33
CA ARG A 119 -23.48 13.59 2.71
C ARG A 119 -24.27 14.77 3.31
N LYS A 120 -24.17 14.97 4.62
CA LYS A 120 -24.80 16.12 5.30
C LYS A 120 -24.20 17.44 4.80
N ALA A 121 -22.89 17.51 4.63
CA ALA A 121 -22.18 18.64 4.05
C ALA A 121 -22.70 19.04 2.67
N GLU A 122 -22.80 18.06 1.76
CA GLU A 122 -23.26 18.29 0.38
C GLU A 122 -24.70 18.80 0.31
N ALA A 123 -25.59 18.25 1.14
CA ALA A 123 -26.98 18.67 1.21
C ALA A 123 -27.14 20.11 1.75
N GLU A 124 -26.36 20.49 2.77
CA GLU A 124 -26.40 21.84 3.34
C GLU A 124 -25.93 22.89 2.32
N GLU A 125 -24.87 22.58 1.56
CA GLU A 125 -24.34 23.49 0.53
C GLU A 125 -25.33 23.69 -0.63
N ALA A 126 -25.96 22.61 -1.10
CA ALA A 126 -27.02 22.70 -2.12
C ALA A 126 -28.22 23.53 -1.63
N ASN A 127 -28.59 23.40 -0.35
CA ASN A 127 -29.67 24.19 0.24
C ASN A 127 -29.32 25.68 0.32
N LYS A 128 -28.07 26.03 0.64
CA LYS A 128 -27.60 27.43 0.63
C LYS A 128 -27.66 28.04 -0.77
N ASP A 129 -27.21 27.29 -1.77
CA ASP A 129 -27.24 27.72 -3.17
C ASP A 129 -28.69 28.01 -3.60
N ALA A 130 -29.62 27.07 -3.35
CA ALA A 130 -31.04 27.25 -3.64
C ALA A 130 -31.68 28.46 -2.92
N LEU A 131 -31.34 28.66 -1.63
CA LEU A 131 -31.79 29.83 -0.87
C LEU A 131 -31.28 31.14 -1.46
N SER A 132 -30.04 31.17 -1.96
CA SER A 132 -29.46 32.35 -2.59
C SER A 132 -30.22 32.76 -3.85
N TYR A 133 -30.59 31.79 -4.69
CA TYR A 133 -31.40 32.01 -5.89
C TYR A 133 -32.82 32.49 -5.56
N LEU A 134 -33.48 31.87 -4.56
CA LEU A 134 -34.81 32.29 -4.12
C LEU A 134 -34.79 33.74 -3.60
N LYS A 135 -33.78 34.08 -2.80
CA LYS A 135 -33.60 35.44 -2.25
C LYS A 135 -33.35 36.47 -3.36
N ALA A 136 -32.57 36.12 -4.38
CA ALA A 136 -32.37 36.98 -5.55
C ALA A 136 -33.66 37.16 -6.38
N GLY A 137 -34.46 36.10 -6.54
CA GLY A 137 -35.76 36.16 -7.20
C GLY A 137 -36.77 37.04 -6.46
N LEU A 138 -36.83 36.93 -5.13
CA LEU A 138 -37.67 37.78 -4.26
C LEU A 138 -37.25 39.25 -4.35
N ALA A 139 -35.95 39.56 -4.26
CA ALA A 139 -35.47 40.94 -4.41
C ALA A 139 -35.81 41.54 -5.78
N LYS A 140 -35.83 40.73 -6.84
CA LYS A 140 -36.22 41.17 -8.19
C LYS A 140 -37.73 41.44 -8.31
N LEU A 141 -38.57 40.69 -7.59
CA LEU A 141 -40.02 40.92 -7.51
C LEU A 141 -40.33 42.18 -6.70
N ASP A 142 -39.65 42.39 -5.57
CA ASP A 142 -39.81 43.61 -4.75
C ASP A 142 -39.43 44.88 -5.54
N LEU A 143 -38.42 44.83 -6.40
CA LEU A 143 -38.09 45.92 -7.33
C LEU A 143 -39.13 46.12 -8.43
N PHE A 144 -39.87 45.07 -8.81
CA PHE A 144 -40.90 45.12 -9.85
C PHE A 144 -42.25 45.63 -9.34
N PHE A 145 -42.57 45.39 -8.06
CA PHE A 145 -43.82 45.79 -7.41
C PHE A 145 -43.69 46.97 -6.45
N GLY A 146 -42.48 47.33 -6.02
CA GLY A 146 -42.20 48.42 -5.07
C GLY A 146 -41.95 49.79 -5.71
N GLY A 147 -42.04 49.91 -7.04
CA GLY A 147 -41.99 51.19 -7.75
C GLY A 147 -43.37 51.84 -7.83
N GLN A 148 -43.77 52.57 -6.79
CA GLN A 148 -44.85 53.56 -6.83
C GLN A 148 -44.39 54.85 -6.16
#